data_AF-A0A7K4KA04-F1
#
_entry.id   AF-A0A7K4KA04-F1
#
_cell.length_a   1.000
_cell.length_b   1.000
_cell.length_c   1.000
_cell.angle_alpha   90.00
_cell.angle_beta   90.00
_cell.angle_gamma   90.00
#
_symmetry.space_group_name_H-M   'P 1'
#
loop_
_entity.id
_entity.type
_entity.pdbx_description
1 polymer ?
#
loop_
_entity_poly.entity_id
_entity_poly.type
_entity_poly.pdbx_seq_one_letter_code
_entity_poly.pdbx_strand_id
1 'polypeptide(L)'
;FILIISFFLSLGGCSFDEHYSNCGYSVALGTNGFTWEQINTWEKPTMDPAVPTGSFMMVNSSGRASGQKAHLLLPTLKENDTHCIDFHYYLSSRDRSSPGSLNVYVKVNGGPQGNPIWNVSGIVTEGWVKAELAISTFWPHFYQVIFESVSLKGHPGYIAVDEVRVLAHPCRKAPHFLRLQNVEVNVGQNATFQCIAGGKWSQHDKLWLQVK
;
A
#
# COMPACT_ATOMS: atom_id res chain seq x y z
N PHE A 1 -30.79 18.81 11.20
CA PHE A 1 -29.47 18.16 11.29
C PHE A 1 -29.65 16.68 11.04
N ILE A 2 -29.61 16.27 9.77
CA ILE A 2 -29.68 14.85 9.44
C ILE A 2 -28.29 14.29 9.77
N LEU A 3 -28.20 13.61 10.91
CA LEU A 3 -27.08 12.75 11.21
C LEU A 3 -27.19 11.59 10.22
N ILE A 4 -26.60 11.73 9.03
CA ILE A 4 -26.44 10.60 8.12
C ILE A 4 -25.41 9.70 8.83
N ILE A 5 -25.91 8.78 9.66
CA ILE A 5 -25.19 7.55 10.02
C ILE A 5 -25.20 6.66 8.77
N SER A 6 -24.70 7.19 7.65
CA SER A 6 -24.09 6.34 6.66
C SER A 6 -22.90 5.80 7.41
N PHE A 7 -22.90 4.50 7.69
CA PHE A 7 -21.68 3.75 7.92
C PHE A 7 -20.63 4.39 7.01
N PHE A 8 -19.69 5.13 7.59
CA PHE A 8 -18.53 5.61 6.87
C PHE A 8 -17.79 4.33 6.51
N LEU A 9 -18.19 3.67 5.42
CA LEU A 9 -17.22 3.02 4.55
C LEU A 9 -16.26 4.16 4.24
N SER A 10 -15.17 4.24 5.02
CA SER A 10 -14.14 5.25 4.78
C SER A 10 -13.78 5.09 3.32
N LEU A 11 -14.04 6.08 2.48
CA LEU A 11 -13.72 5.99 1.07
C LEU A 11 -12.23 5.59 0.97
N GLY A 12 -11.95 4.44 0.35
CA GLY A 12 -10.58 3.90 0.26
C GLY A 12 -10.19 2.81 1.25
N GLY A 13 -10.93 2.61 2.33
CA GLY A 13 -10.69 1.52 3.28
C GLY A 13 -11.35 0.20 2.85
N CYS A 14 -10.80 -0.93 3.28
CA CYS A 14 -11.36 -2.25 3.08
C CYS A 14 -10.85 -3.25 4.14
N SER A 15 -11.76 -3.93 4.84
CA SER A 15 -11.45 -5.09 5.69
C SER A 15 -11.43 -6.41 4.91
N PHE A 16 -11.85 -6.39 3.65
CA PHE A 16 -11.99 -7.58 2.80
C PHE A 16 -12.94 -8.67 3.35
N ASP A 17 -13.81 -8.37 4.33
CA ASP A 17 -14.88 -9.29 4.74
C ASP A 17 -15.92 -9.47 3.61
N GLU A 18 -16.20 -8.40 2.89
CA GLU A 18 -16.97 -8.43 1.64
C GLU A 18 -16.04 -8.43 0.42
N HIS A 19 -16.59 -8.73 -0.76
CA HIS A 19 -15.82 -8.74 -2.00
C HIS A 19 -15.09 -7.39 -2.22
N TYR A 20 -13.80 -7.42 -2.54
CA TYR A 20 -12.94 -6.22 -2.63
C TYR A 20 -13.50 -5.11 -3.54
N SER A 21 -14.33 -5.46 -4.53
CA SER A 21 -15.01 -4.50 -5.41
C SER A 21 -15.99 -3.59 -4.67
N ASN A 22 -16.56 -4.03 -3.54
CA ASN A 22 -17.48 -3.22 -2.73
C ASN A 22 -16.75 -2.04 -2.08
N CYS A 23 -15.45 -2.20 -1.82
CA CYS A 23 -14.55 -1.12 -1.39
C CYS A 23 -14.02 -0.27 -2.56
N GLY A 24 -14.36 -0.60 -3.81
CA GLY A 24 -13.84 0.05 -5.02
C GLY A 24 -12.43 -0.38 -5.43
N TYR A 25 -11.92 -1.49 -4.86
CA TYR A 25 -10.60 -2.02 -5.23
C TYR A 25 -10.68 -2.76 -6.56
N SER A 26 -9.56 -2.83 -7.26
CA SER A 26 -9.43 -3.61 -8.50
C SER A 26 -8.11 -4.35 -8.55
N VAL A 27 -8.12 -5.51 -9.19
CA VAL A 27 -6.92 -6.31 -9.42
C VAL A 27 -6.53 -6.17 -10.89
N ALA A 28 -5.32 -5.72 -11.18
CA ALA A 28 -4.84 -5.68 -12.56
C ALA A 28 -4.34 -7.05 -13.01
N LEU A 29 -4.39 -7.29 -14.33
CA LEU A 29 -3.82 -8.48 -14.95
C LEU A 29 -2.31 -8.54 -14.65
N GLY A 30 -1.93 -9.45 -13.76
CA GLY A 30 -0.52 -9.65 -13.44
C GLY A 30 0.22 -10.52 -14.46
N THR A 31 1.52 -10.71 -14.22
CA THR A 31 2.41 -11.40 -15.16
C THR A 31 2.20 -12.91 -15.14
N ASN A 32 1.87 -13.53 -16.29
CA ASN A 32 1.69 -14.98 -16.44
C ASN A 32 0.74 -15.59 -15.38
N GLY A 33 -0.38 -14.92 -15.09
CA GLY A 33 -1.38 -15.39 -14.13
C GLY A 33 -0.95 -15.31 -12.66
N PHE A 34 0.11 -14.56 -12.33
CA PHE A 34 0.41 -14.16 -10.96
C PHE A 34 -0.49 -12.98 -10.59
N THR A 35 -1.43 -13.16 -9.68
CA THR A 35 -2.48 -12.17 -9.39
C THR A 35 -2.85 -12.18 -7.92
N TRP A 36 -3.42 -11.07 -7.43
CA TRP A 36 -4.03 -11.00 -6.11
C TRP A 36 -5.36 -11.75 -6.11
N GLU A 37 -5.60 -12.50 -5.05
CA GLU A 37 -6.80 -13.29 -4.81
C GLU A 37 -7.36 -12.95 -3.43
N GLN A 38 -8.68 -12.85 -3.31
CA GLN A 38 -9.33 -12.68 -2.02
C GLN A 38 -9.49 -14.05 -1.37
N ILE A 39 -9.04 -14.18 -0.12
CA ILE A 39 -9.07 -15.41 0.65
C ILE A 39 -9.87 -15.17 1.92
N ASN A 40 -10.84 -16.05 2.20
CA ASN A 40 -11.54 -16.09 3.47
C ASN A 40 -11.36 -17.48 4.10
N THR A 41 -10.50 -17.54 5.11
CA THR A 41 -10.17 -18.80 5.79
C THR A 41 -11.19 -19.22 6.85
N TRP A 42 -12.10 -18.33 7.25
CA TRP A 42 -13.23 -18.69 8.12
C TRP A 42 -14.29 -19.47 7.34
N GLU A 43 -14.56 -19.07 6.10
CA GLU A 43 -15.47 -19.79 5.20
C GLU A 43 -14.83 -21.04 4.61
N LYS A 44 -13.57 -20.94 4.19
CA LYS A 44 -12.80 -22.05 3.60
C LYS A 44 -11.49 -22.25 4.36
N PRO A 45 -11.51 -23.03 5.45
CA PRO A 45 -10.31 -23.34 6.21
C PRO A 45 -9.22 -23.96 5.36
N THR A 46 -7.98 -23.57 5.64
CA THR A 46 -6.76 -24.07 4.98
C THR A 46 -5.96 -24.94 5.94
N MET A 47 -5.37 -26.01 5.42
CA MET A 47 -4.45 -26.87 6.17
C MET A 47 -3.00 -26.38 6.09
N ASP A 48 -2.72 -25.31 5.32
CA ASP A 48 -1.39 -24.75 5.19
C ASP A 48 -1.11 -23.75 6.33
N PRO A 49 -0.23 -24.06 7.29
CA PRO A 49 0.05 -23.18 8.42
C PRO A 49 0.74 -21.87 8.01
N ALA A 50 1.27 -21.78 6.79
CA ALA A 50 1.83 -20.53 6.27
C ALA A 50 0.75 -19.52 5.85
N VAL A 51 -0.51 -19.93 5.68
CA VAL A 51 -1.61 -19.03 5.30
C VAL A 51 -2.22 -18.41 6.57
N PRO A 52 -2.36 -17.08 6.67
CA PRO A 52 -2.94 -16.45 7.86
C PRO A 52 -4.43 -16.74 7.98
N THR A 53 -4.97 -16.57 9.19
CA THR A 53 -6.42 -16.66 9.47
C THR A 53 -7.08 -15.30 9.29
N GLY A 54 -8.30 -15.27 8.76
CA GLY A 54 -9.06 -14.05 8.45
C GLY A 54 -9.59 -14.00 7.01
N SER A 55 -10.02 -12.80 6.62
CA SER A 55 -10.38 -12.43 5.25
C SER A 55 -9.42 -11.36 4.74
N PHE A 56 -8.74 -11.60 3.62
CA PHE A 56 -7.64 -10.73 3.17
C PHE A 56 -7.36 -10.92 1.68
N MET A 57 -6.56 -10.00 1.10
CA MET A 57 -6.00 -10.16 -0.24
C MET A 57 -4.65 -10.86 -0.15
N MET A 58 -4.40 -11.86 -1.00
CA MET A 58 -3.17 -12.65 -0.98
C MET A 58 -2.65 -12.94 -2.38
N VAL A 59 -1.33 -13.13 -2.50
CA VAL A 59 -0.69 -13.76 -3.65
C VAL A 59 0.09 -15.00 -3.23
N ASN A 60 0.13 -16.01 -4.10
CA ASN A 60 0.96 -17.19 -3.92
C ASN A 60 2.18 -17.12 -4.84
N SER A 61 3.36 -16.92 -4.24
CA SER A 61 4.64 -16.84 -4.93
C SER A 61 5.26 -18.21 -5.22
N SER A 62 4.67 -19.29 -4.71
CA SER A 62 5.19 -20.65 -4.86
C SER A 62 5.22 -21.08 -6.33
N GLY A 63 6.38 -21.56 -6.78
CA GLY A 63 6.59 -22.02 -8.16
C GLY A 63 6.63 -20.89 -9.20
N ARG A 64 6.64 -19.62 -8.79
CA ARG A 64 6.66 -18.47 -9.71
C ARG A 64 8.08 -18.16 -10.19
N ALA A 65 8.19 -17.65 -11.42
CA ALA A 65 9.46 -17.15 -11.96
C ALA A 65 9.84 -15.85 -11.25
N SER A 66 11.12 -15.46 -11.29
CA SER A 66 11.55 -14.21 -10.68
C SER A 66 11.00 -13.01 -11.45
N GLY A 67 10.53 -11.99 -10.73
CA GLY A 67 10.11 -10.72 -11.33
C GLY A 67 8.67 -10.71 -11.88
N GLN A 68 7.86 -11.74 -11.60
CA GLN A 68 6.43 -11.67 -11.92
C GLN A 68 5.75 -10.69 -10.96
N LYS A 69 4.84 -9.89 -11.50
CA LYS A 69 4.19 -8.80 -10.76
C LYS A 69 2.69 -9.00 -10.70
N ALA A 70 2.11 -8.66 -9.56
CA ALA A 70 0.67 -8.60 -9.34
C ALA A 70 0.32 -7.27 -8.66
N HIS A 71 -0.71 -6.57 -9.17
CA HIS A 71 -1.11 -5.26 -8.66
C HIS A 71 -2.53 -5.28 -8.11
N LEU A 72 -2.68 -4.81 -6.88
CA LEU A 72 -3.96 -4.50 -6.24
C LEU A 72 -4.06 -2.98 -6.12
N LEU A 73 -5.11 -2.42 -6.71
CA LEU A 73 -5.30 -0.99 -6.86
C LEU A 73 -6.43 -0.53 -5.94
N LEU A 74 -6.13 0.46 -5.12
CA LEU A 74 -7.15 1.17 -4.34
C LEU A 74 -8.05 2.00 -5.26
N PRO A 75 -9.26 2.38 -4.81
CA PRO A 75 -10.00 3.45 -5.47
C PRO A 75 -9.19 4.75 -5.46
N THR A 76 -9.54 5.66 -6.35
CA THR A 76 -8.90 6.98 -6.38
C THR A 76 -9.33 7.81 -5.18
N LEU A 77 -8.37 8.32 -4.42
CA LEU A 77 -8.59 9.13 -3.22
C LEU A 77 -8.46 10.62 -3.53
N LYS A 78 -9.32 11.42 -2.89
CA LYS A 78 -9.52 12.86 -3.11
C LYS A 78 -9.71 13.59 -1.79
N GLU A 79 -8.76 13.42 -0.89
CA GLU A 79 -8.85 13.95 0.46
C GLU A 79 -8.62 15.47 0.50
N ASN A 80 -9.40 16.18 1.32
CA ASN A 80 -9.23 17.61 1.55
C ASN A 80 -8.28 17.88 2.72
N ASP A 81 -8.37 17.06 3.75
CA ASP A 81 -7.65 17.22 5.01
C ASP A 81 -6.48 16.24 5.15
N THR A 82 -5.62 16.50 6.13
CA THR A 82 -4.55 15.57 6.51
C THR A 82 -5.16 14.26 7.01
N HIS A 83 -4.71 13.16 6.41
CA HIS A 83 -5.21 11.82 6.68
C HIS A 83 -4.03 10.84 6.75
N CYS A 84 -4.27 9.66 7.32
CA CYS A 84 -3.31 8.59 7.38
C CYS A 84 -3.90 7.36 6.71
N ILE A 85 -3.17 6.74 5.79
CA ILE A 85 -3.52 5.40 5.33
C ILE A 85 -2.76 4.42 6.18
N ASP A 86 -3.44 3.45 6.77
CA ASP A 86 -2.79 2.31 7.39
C ASP A 86 -3.31 0.99 6.82
N PHE A 87 -2.46 -0.03 6.85
CA PHE A 87 -2.80 -1.37 6.38
C PHE A 87 -1.98 -2.40 7.15
N HIS A 88 -2.49 -3.62 7.20
CA HIS A 88 -1.75 -4.77 7.70
C HIS A 88 -1.19 -5.58 6.53
N TYR A 89 0.03 -6.10 6.69
CA TYR A 89 0.64 -7.01 5.73
C TYR A 89 1.23 -8.23 6.43
N TYR A 90 1.35 -9.32 5.67
CA TYR A 90 1.90 -10.58 6.13
C TYR A 90 2.78 -11.21 5.04
N LEU A 91 4.02 -11.56 5.40
CA LEU A 91 4.95 -12.29 4.54
C LEU A 91 5.22 -13.64 5.19
N SER A 92 4.86 -14.73 4.53
CA SER A 92 5.05 -16.07 5.09
C SER A 92 5.65 -17.05 4.11
N SER A 93 6.46 -17.95 4.63
CA SER A 93 6.94 -19.13 3.92
C SER A 93 7.21 -20.26 4.91
N ARG A 94 7.03 -21.50 4.47
CA ARG A 94 7.30 -22.71 5.26
C ARG A 94 8.78 -22.87 5.61
N ASP A 95 9.66 -22.51 4.68
CA ASP A 95 11.12 -22.59 4.86
C ASP A 95 11.73 -21.31 5.46
N ARG A 96 10.88 -20.36 5.87
CA ARG A 96 11.25 -19.02 6.35
C ARG A 96 12.05 -18.20 5.34
N SER A 97 12.10 -18.61 4.07
CA SER A 97 12.67 -17.80 3.00
C SER A 97 11.72 -16.67 2.61
N SER A 98 12.26 -15.63 1.97
CA SER A 98 11.49 -14.47 1.54
C SER A 98 10.55 -14.80 0.38
N PRO A 99 9.21 -14.75 0.52
CA PRO A 99 8.28 -15.10 -0.56
C PRO A 99 8.29 -14.10 -1.73
N GLY A 100 9.05 -13.01 -1.63
CA GLY A 100 9.15 -11.97 -2.64
C GLY A 100 9.30 -10.60 -2.00
N SER A 101 8.78 -9.58 -2.66
CA SER A 101 8.70 -8.22 -2.11
C SER A 101 7.30 -7.65 -2.25
N LEU A 102 6.88 -6.88 -1.25
CA LEU A 102 5.69 -6.03 -1.32
C LEU A 102 6.14 -4.57 -1.47
N ASN A 103 5.72 -3.93 -2.55
CA ASN A 103 5.98 -2.54 -2.86
C ASN A 103 4.65 -1.76 -2.83
N VAL A 104 4.70 -0.50 -2.39
CA VAL A 104 3.57 0.42 -2.45
C VAL A 104 3.93 1.61 -3.32
N TYR A 105 3.07 1.91 -4.29
CA TYR A 105 3.21 3.04 -5.19
C TYR A 105 2.06 4.01 -5.01
N VAL A 106 2.30 5.27 -5.39
CA VAL A 106 1.28 6.33 -5.42
C VAL A 106 1.29 7.00 -6.78
N LYS A 107 0.19 6.85 -7.52
CA LYS A 107 -0.01 7.46 -8.82
C LYS A 107 -0.84 8.73 -8.68
N VAL A 108 -0.22 9.90 -8.89
CA VAL A 108 -0.86 11.22 -8.72
C VAL A 108 -1.40 11.76 -10.04
N ASN A 109 -2.68 12.15 -10.06
CA ASN A 109 -3.42 12.72 -11.18
C ASN A 109 -3.33 11.89 -12.47
N GLY A 110 -3.39 10.56 -12.35
CA GLY A 110 -3.28 9.67 -13.52
C GLY A 110 -1.88 9.63 -14.16
N GLY A 111 -0.86 10.22 -13.54
CA GLY A 111 0.52 10.25 -14.04
C GLY A 111 1.24 8.89 -14.05
N PRO A 112 2.56 8.87 -14.30
CA PRO A 112 3.34 7.63 -14.20
C PRO A 112 3.34 7.12 -12.75
N GLN A 113 3.49 5.79 -12.59
CA GLN A 113 3.53 5.14 -11.28
C GLN A 113 4.72 5.59 -10.42
N GLY A 114 5.84 5.97 -11.05
CA GLY A 114 7.06 6.39 -10.34
C GLY A 114 7.76 5.25 -9.58
N ASN A 115 8.53 5.62 -8.57
CA ASN A 115 9.23 4.70 -7.68
C ASN A 115 8.34 4.27 -6.50
N PRO A 116 8.60 3.11 -5.86
CA PRO A 116 7.85 2.71 -4.69
C PRO A 116 8.13 3.67 -3.53
N ILE A 117 7.07 4.14 -2.86
CA ILE A 117 7.16 5.03 -1.69
C ILE A 117 7.35 4.24 -0.39
N TRP A 118 7.06 2.95 -0.42
CA TRP A 118 7.27 2.03 0.69
C TRP A 118 7.54 0.64 0.12
N ASN A 119 8.42 -0.11 0.77
CA ASN A 119 8.69 -1.49 0.40
C ASN A 119 9.16 -2.36 1.57
N VAL A 120 8.92 -3.66 1.43
CA VAL A 120 9.48 -4.69 2.30
C VAL A 120 9.87 -5.90 1.45
N SER A 121 11.01 -6.51 1.78
CA SER A 121 11.50 -7.74 1.17
C SER A 121 12.34 -8.52 2.19
N GLY A 122 12.60 -9.79 1.92
CA GLY A 122 13.68 -10.53 2.57
C GLY A 122 13.32 -11.23 3.89
N ILE A 123 12.29 -10.77 4.61
CA ILE A 123 12.01 -11.23 5.98
C ILE A 123 10.55 -11.68 6.08
N VAL A 124 10.33 -12.95 6.43
CA VAL A 124 9.00 -13.43 6.85
C VAL A 124 8.58 -12.75 8.14
N THR A 125 7.32 -12.37 8.25
CA THR A 125 6.79 -11.64 9.40
C THR A 125 6.33 -12.58 10.51
N GLU A 126 6.51 -12.18 11.76
CA GLU A 126 5.97 -12.87 12.94
C GLU A 126 4.52 -12.41 13.22
N GLY A 127 3.61 -12.80 12.33
CA GLY A 127 2.22 -12.32 12.35
C GLY A 127 1.99 -11.06 11.52
N TRP A 128 0.77 -10.53 11.57
CA TRP A 128 0.37 -9.32 10.85
C TRP A 128 1.17 -8.10 11.33
N VAL A 129 1.76 -7.36 10.40
CA VAL A 129 2.51 -6.14 10.69
C VAL A 129 1.77 -4.94 10.12
N LYS A 130 1.65 -3.88 10.93
CA LYS A 130 1.00 -2.62 10.55
C LYS A 130 2.00 -1.65 9.91
N ALA A 131 1.64 -1.09 8.77
CA ALA A 131 2.33 0.02 8.11
C ALA A 131 1.42 1.26 8.00
N GLU A 132 2.03 2.45 7.98
CA GLU A 132 1.35 3.74 7.83
C GLU A 132 1.95 4.51 6.65
N LEU A 133 1.11 5.17 5.85
CA LEU A 133 1.49 6.01 4.72
C LEU A 133 0.97 7.43 4.95
N ALA A 134 1.90 8.39 5.01
CA ALA A 134 1.62 9.81 5.13
C ALA A 134 1.68 10.47 3.73
N ILE A 135 0.56 10.48 3.00
CA ILE A 135 0.50 10.99 1.63
C ILE A 135 0.00 12.44 1.63
N SER A 136 0.89 13.38 1.30
CA SER A 136 0.58 14.82 1.25
C SER A 136 0.01 15.27 -0.11
N THR A 137 -0.94 14.53 -0.67
CA THR A 137 -1.67 14.90 -1.91
C THR A 137 -3.12 15.16 -1.58
N PHE A 138 -3.58 16.38 -1.85
CA PHE A 138 -4.91 16.87 -1.48
C PHE A 138 -5.68 17.38 -2.70
N TRP A 139 -7.01 17.45 -2.57
CA TRP A 139 -7.88 18.07 -3.56
C TRP A 139 -7.39 19.48 -3.97
N PRO A 140 -7.47 19.88 -5.26
CA PRO A 140 -8.12 19.21 -6.39
C PRO A 140 -7.31 18.07 -7.03
N HIS A 141 -6.11 17.79 -6.52
CA HIS A 141 -5.36 16.63 -6.96
C HIS A 141 -5.94 15.35 -6.37
N PHE A 142 -5.69 14.24 -7.05
CA PHE A 142 -6.14 12.92 -6.65
C PHE A 142 -5.00 11.93 -6.82
N TYR A 143 -5.06 10.85 -6.07
CA TYR A 143 -4.04 9.82 -6.16
C TYR A 143 -4.63 8.43 -6.02
N GLN A 144 -3.88 7.43 -6.48
CA GLN A 144 -4.23 6.03 -6.37
C GLN A 144 -3.05 5.29 -5.74
N VAL A 145 -3.33 4.54 -4.67
CA VAL A 145 -2.36 3.65 -4.04
C VAL A 145 -2.39 2.30 -4.75
N ILE A 146 -1.22 1.71 -4.97
CA ILE A 146 -1.07 0.42 -5.63
C ILE A 146 -0.18 -0.47 -4.78
N PHE A 147 -0.69 -1.62 -4.35
CA PHE A 147 0.09 -2.70 -3.77
C PHE A 147 0.61 -3.60 -4.89
N GLU A 148 1.93 -3.63 -5.07
CA GLU A 148 2.61 -4.52 -6.01
C GLU A 148 3.31 -5.64 -5.24
N SER A 149 2.98 -6.88 -5.55
CA SER A 149 3.82 -8.02 -5.19
C SER A 149 4.77 -8.35 -6.32
N VAL A 150 6.01 -8.69 -5.99
CA VAL A 150 7.02 -9.22 -6.92
C VAL A 150 7.52 -10.56 -6.44
N SER A 151 7.41 -11.60 -7.27
CA SER A 151 7.88 -12.95 -6.95
C SER A 151 9.40 -13.09 -7.10
N LEU A 152 9.98 -14.01 -6.31
CA LEU A 152 11.38 -14.38 -6.37
C LEU A 152 11.52 -15.89 -6.66
N LYS A 153 12.31 -16.25 -7.68
CA LYS A 153 12.45 -17.65 -8.09
C LYS A 153 13.03 -18.49 -6.94
N GLY A 154 12.46 -19.67 -6.72
CA GLY A 154 12.94 -20.63 -5.70
C GLY A 154 12.57 -20.25 -4.27
N HIS A 155 11.72 -19.23 -4.09
CA HIS A 155 11.27 -18.78 -2.78
C HIS A 155 9.75 -18.92 -2.69
N PRO A 156 9.24 -20.07 -2.19
CA PRO A 156 7.81 -20.27 -2.04
C PRO A 156 7.23 -19.41 -0.92
N GLY A 157 5.90 -19.32 -0.88
CA GLY A 157 5.19 -18.65 0.20
C GLY A 157 4.17 -17.63 -0.28
N TYR A 158 3.69 -16.82 0.66
CA TYR A 158 2.54 -15.95 0.50
C TYR A 158 2.88 -14.52 0.92
N ILE A 159 2.24 -13.58 0.23
CA ILE A 159 2.23 -12.16 0.60
C ILE A 159 0.76 -11.77 0.70
N ALA A 160 0.34 -11.25 1.86
CA ALA A 160 -1.02 -10.84 2.10
C ALA A 160 -1.12 -9.40 2.61
N VAL A 161 -2.25 -8.77 2.31
CA VAL A 161 -2.63 -7.41 2.76
C VAL A 161 -4.06 -7.46 3.28
N ASP A 162 -4.28 -6.80 4.42
CA ASP A 162 -5.55 -6.77 5.11
C ASP A 162 -5.81 -5.41 5.80
N GLU A 163 -7.06 -5.16 6.18
CA GLU A 163 -7.54 -4.02 6.97
C GLU A 163 -6.96 -2.67 6.53
N VAL A 164 -7.11 -2.34 5.25
CA VAL A 164 -6.71 -1.02 4.75
C VAL A 164 -7.68 0.01 5.28
N ARG A 165 -7.18 1.09 5.88
CA ARG A 165 -7.99 2.17 6.45
C ARG A 165 -7.48 3.52 6.00
N VAL A 166 -8.41 4.43 5.72
CA VAL A 166 -8.13 5.85 5.50
C VAL A 166 -8.68 6.62 6.69
N LEU A 167 -7.78 7.14 7.52
CA LEU A 167 -8.10 7.76 8.80
C LEU A 167 -7.97 9.28 8.69
N ALA A 168 -8.99 10.01 9.13
CA ALA A 168 -9.02 11.48 9.12
C ALA A 168 -8.18 12.11 10.26
N HIS A 169 -6.94 11.66 10.40
CA HIS A 169 -5.95 12.24 11.31
C HIS A 169 -4.52 12.02 10.78
N PRO A 170 -3.52 12.79 11.25
CA PRO A 170 -2.12 12.55 10.91
C PRO A 170 -1.63 11.15 11.34
N CYS A 171 -0.66 10.60 10.62
CA CYS A 171 -0.01 9.35 10.98
C CYS A 171 0.80 9.52 12.27
N ARG A 172 0.96 8.43 13.03
CA ARG A 172 1.69 8.45 14.31
C ARG A 172 3.15 8.08 14.11
N LYS A 173 3.42 7.14 13.21
CA LYS A 173 4.75 6.59 12.95
C LYS A 173 5.41 7.15 11.68
N ALA A 174 4.68 7.92 10.89
CA ALA A 174 5.18 8.56 9.68
C ALA A 174 4.96 10.08 9.74
N PRO A 175 5.99 10.90 9.53
CA PRO A 175 5.84 12.35 9.51
C PRO A 175 5.11 12.80 8.23
N HIS A 176 4.35 13.89 8.35
CA HIS A 176 3.61 14.46 7.22
C HIS A 176 4.36 15.64 6.63
N PHE A 177 4.61 15.61 5.32
CA PHE A 177 5.18 16.76 4.63
C PHE A 177 4.12 17.85 4.45
N LEU A 178 4.50 19.10 4.73
CA LEU A 178 3.72 20.26 4.32
C LEU A 178 3.74 20.37 2.80
N ARG A 179 2.69 21.00 2.26
CA ARG A 179 2.57 21.25 0.82
C ARG A 179 3.77 22.06 0.34
N LEU A 180 4.58 21.43 -0.51
CA LEU A 180 5.68 22.10 -1.20
C LEU A 180 5.12 23.12 -2.19
N GLN A 181 5.74 24.30 -2.23
CA GLN A 181 5.46 25.32 -3.23
C GLN A 181 6.34 25.08 -4.46
N ASN A 182 5.88 25.56 -5.61
CA ASN A 182 6.68 25.51 -6.83
C ASN A 182 7.94 26.37 -6.66
N VAL A 183 9.07 25.88 -7.17
CA VAL A 183 10.35 26.59 -7.16
C VAL A 183 10.68 26.99 -8.59
N GLU A 184 10.78 28.30 -8.83
CA GLU A 184 11.18 28.85 -10.14
C GLU A 184 12.67 29.19 -10.11
N VAL A 185 13.43 28.68 -11.08
CA VAL A 185 14.85 28.95 -11.24
C VAL A 185 15.20 29.22 -12.69
N ASN A 186 16.24 30.04 -12.91
CA ASN A 186 16.74 30.29 -14.25
C ASN A 186 17.61 29.14 -14.75
N VAL A 187 17.74 29.03 -16.08
CA VAL A 187 18.60 28.04 -16.72
C VAL A 187 20.04 28.18 -16.21
N GLY A 188 20.64 27.06 -15.80
CA GLY A 188 22.00 27.01 -15.26
C GLY A 188 22.12 27.35 -13.77
N GLN A 189 21.00 27.62 -13.07
CA GLN A 189 20.99 27.81 -11.61
C GLN A 189 20.51 26.54 -10.88
N ASN A 190 20.96 26.39 -9.63
CA ASN A 190 20.53 25.28 -8.78
C ASN A 190 19.13 25.53 -8.21
N ALA A 191 18.23 24.55 -8.30
CA ALA A 191 16.96 24.55 -7.59
C ALA A 191 17.13 24.01 -6.16
N THR A 192 16.55 24.70 -5.18
CA THR A 192 16.52 24.26 -3.78
C THR A 192 15.08 24.04 -3.35
N PHE A 193 14.75 22.84 -2.88
CA PHE A 193 13.43 22.50 -2.36
C PHE A 193 13.46 22.43 -0.83
N GLN A 194 12.64 23.23 -0.17
CA GLN A 194 12.53 23.21 1.28
C GLN A 194 11.38 22.30 1.73
N CYS A 195 11.72 21.06 2.13
CA CYS A 195 10.76 20.09 2.63
C CYS A 195 10.59 20.25 4.15
N ILE A 196 9.39 20.68 4.57
CA ILE A 196 9.05 20.82 5.99
C ILE A 196 8.15 19.65 6.37
N ALA A 197 8.53 18.87 7.38
CA ALA A 197 7.74 17.74 7.87
C ALA A 197 7.28 17.99 9.32
N GLY A 198 6.01 17.71 9.59
CA GLY A 198 5.44 17.72 10.94
C GLY A 198 5.51 16.33 11.58
N GLY A 199 5.97 16.26 12.83
CA GLY A 199 6.06 15.02 13.61
C GLY A 199 7.48 14.68 14.07
N LYS A 200 7.62 13.57 14.78
CA LYS A 200 8.94 13.00 15.10
C LYS A 200 9.41 12.17 13.90
N TRP A 201 10.66 12.35 13.51
CA TRP A 201 11.31 11.57 12.46
C TRP A 201 12.72 11.19 12.91
N SER A 202 13.24 10.11 12.34
CA SER A 202 14.57 9.56 12.58
C SER A 202 15.32 9.41 11.26
N GLN A 203 16.65 9.33 11.30
CA GLN A 203 17.45 9.07 10.09
C GLN A 203 17.17 7.71 9.43
N HIS A 204 16.46 6.81 10.13
CA HIS A 204 16.07 5.50 9.59
C HIS A 204 14.77 5.55 8.79
N ASP A 205 14.01 6.65 8.87
CA ASP A 205 12.77 6.83 8.14
C ASP A 205 13.06 7.17 6.67
N LYS A 206 12.55 6.36 5.74
CA LYS A 206 12.67 6.62 4.31
C LYS A 206 11.62 7.64 3.88
N LEU A 207 12.06 8.86 3.63
CA LEU A 207 11.21 9.96 3.15
C LEU A 207 11.35 10.10 1.64
N TRP A 208 10.21 10.15 0.93
CA TRP A 208 10.18 10.21 -0.52
C TRP A 208 9.54 11.51 -1.01
N LEU A 209 10.25 12.21 -1.90
CA LEU A 209 9.72 13.31 -2.68
C LEU A 209 9.63 12.88 -4.14
N GLN A 210 8.43 12.90 -4.71
CA GLN A 210 8.24 12.67 -6.14
C GLN A 210 8.14 14.00 -6.86
N VAL A 211 9.22 14.36 -7.56
CA VAL A 211 9.27 15.55 -8.43
C VAL A 211 8.81 15.14 -9.83
N LYS A 212 7.95 15.95 -10.46
CA LYS A 212 7.57 15.81 -11.87
C LYS A 212 8.44 16.69 -12.74
#